data_AF-A0A5C3Q4R9-F1
#
_entry.id   AF-A0A5C3Q4R9-F1
#
_cell.length_a   1.000
_cell.length_b   1.000
_cell.length_c   1.000
_cell.angle_alpha   90.00
_cell.angle_beta   90.00
_cell.angle_gamma   90.00
#
_symmetry.space_group_name_H-M   'P 1'
#
loop_
_entity.id
_entity.type
_entity.pdbx_description
1 polymer ?
#
loop_
_entity_poly.entity_id
_entity_poly.type
_entity_poly.pdbx_seq_one_letter_code
_entity_poly.pdbx_strand_id
1 'polypeptide(L)'
;DYDKKYPADEPGKEKEPGARIWRVYMDEAGQFDLDMVENMRDTVDVILVFAGLFSAIVTTLVVFTATALQLDHPKVTNLLLMELIALQRVALTNSSIEQVTSSLLNAESASNSTAEPADYWINGLWFTSLAFNLSTALIAVLVKQWIQAYVAPTFQGTPKAQAEVRHFRYRGLEAWHVPVIIGLLPTLLHLSLFLFFAGLVVFLVTLDITIAVVVAVITSIACIAYIIANLLPLAFAGCPHRTPLSTYAFFVLHAYKK
;
A
#
# COMPACT_ATOMS: atom_id res chain seq x y z
N ASP A 1 28.47 -5.57 32.98
CA ASP A 1 29.76 -6.16 33.38
C ASP A 1 29.74 -7.65 33.03
N TYR A 2 30.23 -7.99 31.85
CA TYR A 2 30.19 -9.36 31.32
C TYR A 2 31.09 -10.32 32.07
N ASP A 3 32.11 -9.82 32.77
CA ASP A 3 33.04 -10.63 33.58
C ASP A 3 32.37 -11.15 34.85
N LYS A 4 31.34 -10.46 35.35
CA LYS A 4 30.49 -10.92 36.47
C LYS A 4 29.39 -11.87 36.03
N LYS A 5 28.82 -11.68 34.84
CA LYS A 5 27.70 -12.48 34.33
C LYS A 5 28.16 -13.81 33.73
N TYR A 6 29.35 -13.85 33.12
CA TYR A 6 29.93 -15.05 32.53
C TYR A 6 31.41 -15.19 32.94
N PRO A 7 31.76 -16.13 33.85
CA PRO A 7 33.14 -16.32 34.29
C PRO A 7 34.03 -16.81 33.13
N ALA A 8 35.33 -16.52 33.21
CA ALA A 8 36.30 -16.97 32.22
C ALA A 8 36.34 -18.50 32.13
N ASP A 9 36.43 -19.03 30.90
CA ASP A 9 36.60 -20.46 30.66
C ASP A 9 38.04 -20.88 31.03
N GLU A 10 38.23 -22.18 31.30
CA GLU A 10 39.58 -22.73 31.48
C GLU A 10 40.42 -22.55 30.21
N PRO A 11 41.74 -22.31 30.32
CA PRO A 11 42.63 -22.20 29.17
C PRO A 11 42.48 -23.40 28.22
N GLY A 12 42.15 -23.12 26.95
CA GLY A 12 41.91 -24.15 25.92
C GLY A 12 40.44 -24.55 25.72
N LYS A 13 39.52 -24.16 26.62
CA LYS A 13 38.07 -24.46 26.51
C LYS A 13 37.23 -23.32 25.94
N GLU A 14 37.87 -22.22 25.56
CA GLU A 14 37.24 -20.98 25.08
C GLU A 14 36.37 -21.14 23.81
N LYS A 15 36.55 -22.26 23.08
CA LYS A 15 35.79 -22.59 21.85
C LYS A 15 34.82 -23.76 22.02
N GLU A 16 34.76 -24.35 23.21
CA GLU A 16 33.87 -25.48 23.47
C GLU A 16 32.41 -25.09 23.25
N PRO A 17 31.52 -26.08 23.00
CA PRO A 17 30.11 -25.80 22.73
C PRO A 17 29.39 -25.03 23.85
N GLY A 18 29.90 -25.10 25.09
CA GLY A 18 29.39 -24.40 26.27
C GLY A 18 30.16 -23.14 26.67
N ALA A 19 31.17 -22.74 25.91
CA ALA A 19 32.08 -21.66 26.24
C ALA A 19 31.39 -20.31 26.45
N ARG A 20 32.01 -19.45 27.26
CA ARG A 20 31.60 -18.09 27.56
C ARG A 20 31.25 -17.29 26.32
N ILE A 21 32.06 -17.39 25.25
CA ILE A 21 31.87 -16.60 24.03
C ILE A 21 30.49 -16.81 23.40
N TRP A 22 29.98 -18.05 23.38
CA TRP A 22 28.68 -18.37 22.82
C TRP A 22 27.54 -17.82 23.68
N ARG A 23 27.72 -17.82 25.01
CA ARG A 23 26.73 -17.27 25.94
C ARG A 23 26.65 -15.74 25.85
N VAL A 24 27.80 -15.08 25.78
CA VAL A 24 27.88 -13.62 25.56
C VAL A 24 27.28 -13.26 24.20
N TYR A 25 27.65 -13.98 23.14
CA TYR A 25 27.09 -13.77 21.80
C TYR A 25 25.56 -13.94 21.79
N MET A 26 25.01 -14.97 22.45
CA MET A 26 23.56 -15.17 22.51
C MET A 26 22.83 -14.08 23.30
N ASP A 27 23.44 -13.52 24.33
CA ASP A 27 22.86 -12.43 25.13
C ASP A 27 22.80 -11.13 24.31
N GLU A 28 23.89 -10.76 23.65
CA GLU A 28 23.98 -9.58 22.77
C GLU A 28 23.11 -9.74 21.52
N ALA A 29 23.19 -10.90 20.85
CA ALA A 29 22.38 -11.21 19.68
C ALA A 29 20.89 -11.25 20.02
N GLY A 30 20.52 -11.72 21.21
CA GLY A 30 19.13 -11.74 21.66
C GLY A 30 18.56 -10.34 21.82
N GLN A 31 19.32 -9.38 22.36
CA GLN A 31 18.91 -7.98 22.45
C GLN A 31 18.75 -7.36 21.06
N PHE A 32 19.72 -7.57 20.18
CA PHE A 32 19.64 -7.10 18.79
C PHE A 32 18.43 -7.67 18.04
N ASP A 33 18.18 -8.98 18.18
CA ASP A 33 17.05 -9.65 17.52
C ASP A 33 15.72 -9.15 18.05
N LEU A 34 15.63 -8.87 19.36
CA LEU A 34 14.44 -8.31 19.98
C LEU A 34 14.13 -6.94 19.39
N ASP A 35 15.09 -6.02 19.38
CA ASP A 35 14.91 -4.67 18.84
C ASP A 35 14.55 -4.70 17.34
N MET A 36 15.24 -5.54 16.56
CA MET A 36 14.98 -5.70 15.13
C MET A 36 13.56 -6.23 14.87
N VAL A 37 13.18 -7.30 15.57
CA VAL A 37 11.87 -7.96 15.40
C VAL A 37 10.73 -7.07 15.86
N GLU A 38 10.90 -6.37 16.98
CA GLU A 38 9.90 -5.43 17.50
C GLU A 38 9.63 -4.32 16.48
N ASN A 39 10.68 -3.66 15.97
CA ASN A 39 10.52 -2.61 14.96
C ASN A 39 9.86 -3.12 13.66
N MET A 40 10.23 -4.33 13.21
CA MET A 40 9.61 -4.95 12.05
C MET A 40 8.12 -5.26 12.29
N ARG A 41 7.78 -5.81 13.45
CA ARG A 41 6.41 -6.16 13.82
C ARG A 41 5.54 -4.91 13.95
N ASP A 42 6.05 -3.87 14.61
CA ASP A 42 5.32 -2.61 14.79
C ASP A 42 5.02 -1.95 13.46
N THR A 43 6.00 -1.94 12.54
CA THR A 43 5.80 -1.45 11.16
C THR A 43 4.70 -2.24 10.45
N VAL A 44 4.76 -3.58 10.50
CA VAL A 44 3.79 -4.47 9.85
C VAL A 44 2.39 -4.31 10.44
N ASP A 45 2.26 -4.20 11.76
CA ASP A 45 0.98 -4.07 12.45
C ASP A 45 0.29 -2.74 12.11
N VAL A 46 1.03 -1.63 12.06
CA VAL A 46 0.51 -0.32 11.60
C VAL A 46 0.01 -0.41 10.16
N ILE A 47 0.80 -1.02 9.27
CA ILE A 47 0.44 -1.18 7.85
C ILE A 47 -0.83 -2.01 7.70
N LEU A 48 -0.98 -3.08 8.48
CA LEU A 48 -2.14 -3.97 8.38
C LEU A 48 -3.44 -3.28 8.83
N VAL A 49 -3.38 -2.51 9.92
CA VAL A 49 -4.52 -1.70 10.39
C VAL A 49 -4.90 -0.65 9.35
N PHE A 50 -3.91 0.08 8.82
CA PHE A 50 -4.15 1.07 7.78
C PHE A 50 -4.76 0.43 6.54
N ALA A 51 -4.20 -0.67 6.06
CA ALA A 51 -4.65 -1.34 4.85
C ALA A 51 -6.10 -1.85 5.00
N GLY A 52 -6.49 -2.33 6.17
CA GLY A 52 -7.87 -2.72 6.45
C GLY A 52 -8.84 -1.53 6.36
N LEU A 53 -8.54 -0.44 7.08
CA LEU A 53 -9.38 0.76 7.10
C LEU A 53 -9.48 1.42 5.73
N PHE A 54 -8.35 1.55 5.04
CA PHE A 54 -8.29 2.16 3.72
C PHE A 54 -9.01 1.32 2.66
N SER A 55 -8.88 -0.01 2.72
CA SER A 55 -9.64 -0.91 1.84
C SER A 55 -11.15 -0.71 1.99
N ALA A 56 -11.65 -0.53 3.22
CA ALA A 56 -13.06 -0.29 3.45
C ALA A 56 -13.54 1.01 2.79
N ILE A 57 -12.80 2.12 2.98
CA ILE A 57 -13.11 3.43 2.39
C ILE A 57 -13.14 3.34 0.86
N VAL A 58 -12.09 2.77 0.25
CA VAL A 58 -12.01 2.63 -1.21
C VAL A 58 -13.10 1.72 -1.73
N THR A 59 -13.40 0.61 -1.04
CA THR A 59 -14.47 -0.33 -1.46
C THR A 59 -15.84 0.36 -1.47
N THR A 60 -16.17 1.17 -0.47
CA THR A 60 -17.44 1.92 -0.45
C THR A 60 -17.58 2.82 -1.67
N LEU A 61 -16.50 3.52 -2.04
CA LEU A 61 -16.52 4.42 -3.19
C LEU A 61 -16.54 3.65 -4.52
N VAL A 62 -15.78 2.57 -4.63
CA VAL A 62 -15.79 1.68 -5.80
C VAL A 62 -17.17 1.08 -6.03
N VAL A 63 -17.86 0.61 -4.98
CA VAL A 63 -19.23 0.08 -5.12
C VAL A 63 -20.19 1.15 -5.66
N PHE A 64 -19.99 2.41 -5.25
CA PHE A 64 -20.81 3.52 -5.73
C PHE A 64 -20.54 3.85 -7.21
N THR A 65 -19.28 3.88 -7.65
CA THR A 65 -18.92 4.28 -9.02
C THR A 65 -18.87 3.15 -10.03
N ALA A 66 -18.77 1.89 -9.59
CA ALA A 66 -18.70 0.75 -10.50
C ALA A 66 -19.99 0.57 -11.32
N THR A 67 -21.12 1.01 -10.80
CA THR A 67 -22.40 1.00 -11.50
C THR A 67 -22.41 1.97 -12.69
N ALA A 68 -21.61 3.03 -12.67
CA ALA A 68 -21.48 3.97 -13.78
C ALA A 68 -20.84 3.35 -15.05
N LEU A 69 -20.14 2.22 -14.89
CA LEU A 69 -19.61 1.43 -16.02
C LEU A 69 -20.67 0.53 -16.69
N GLN A 70 -21.88 0.48 -16.12
CA GLN A 70 -23.01 -0.28 -16.64
C GLN A 70 -24.04 0.66 -17.29
N LEU A 71 -25.02 0.05 -17.97
CA LEU A 71 -26.08 0.80 -18.62
C LEU A 71 -26.98 1.42 -17.55
N ASP A 72 -27.07 2.74 -17.54
CA ASP A 72 -27.94 3.48 -16.65
C ASP A 72 -29.40 3.37 -17.13
N HIS A 73 -30.09 2.32 -16.68
CA HIS A 73 -31.49 2.08 -17.00
C HIS A 73 -32.39 3.28 -16.63
N PRO A 74 -32.29 3.91 -15.45
CA PRO A 74 -33.00 5.15 -15.16
C PRO A 74 -32.78 6.25 -16.20
N LYS A 75 -31.54 6.49 -16.66
CA LYS A 75 -31.24 7.48 -17.71
C LYS A 75 -31.87 7.09 -19.05
N VAL A 76 -31.78 5.82 -19.46
CA VAL A 76 -32.44 5.30 -20.67
C VAL A 76 -33.97 5.45 -20.59
N THR A 77 -34.58 5.09 -19.46
CA THR A 77 -36.02 5.23 -19.22
C THR A 77 -36.45 6.70 -19.29
N ASN A 78 -35.69 7.61 -18.69
CA ASN A 78 -35.98 9.05 -18.76
C ASN A 78 -35.91 9.60 -20.19
N LEU A 79 -34.93 9.18 -20.99
CA LEU A 79 -34.82 9.56 -22.40
C LEU A 79 -36.02 9.07 -23.21
N LEU A 80 -36.40 7.80 -23.06
CA LEU A 80 -37.56 7.21 -23.74
C LEU A 80 -38.88 7.87 -23.30
N LEU A 81 -39.01 8.22 -22.02
CA LEU A 81 -40.19 8.88 -21.48
C LEU A 81 -40.30 10.32 -22.00
N MET A 82 -39.18 11.04 -22.14
CA MET A 82 -39.16 12.35 -22.79
C MET A 82 -39.55 12.28 -24.26
N GLU A 83 -39.08 11.26 -24.99
CA GLU A 83 -39.50 11.00 -26.38
C GLU A 83 -41.00 10.71 -26.46
N LEU A 84 -41.53 9.86 -25.59
CA LEU A 84 -42.97 9.56 -25.53
C LEU A 84 -43.82 10.80 -25.26
N ILE A 85 -43.40 11.65 -24.31
CA ILE A 85 -44.09 12.92 -24.01
C ILE A 85 -44.04 13.86 -25.22
N ALA A 86 -42.91 13.91 -25.95
CA ALA A 86 -42.79 14.72 -27.15
C ALA A 86 -43.74 14.25 -28.26
N LEU A 87 -43.82 12.93 -28.49
CA LEU A 87 -44.77 12.32 -29.43
C LEU A 87 -46.23 12.62 -29.06
N GLN A 88 -46.58 12.53 -27.77
CA GLN A 88 -47.92 12.86 -27.27
C GLN A 88 -48.27 14.34 -27.51
N ARG A 89 -47.32 15.26 -27.27
CA ARG A 89 -47.55 16.69 -27.53
C ARG A 89 -47.81 16.95 -29.00
N VAL A 90 -47.00 16.37 -29.88
CA VAL A 90 -47.16 16.51 -31.34
C VAL A 90 -48.50 15.98 -31.82
N ALA A 91 -48.93 14.82 -31.29
CA ALA A 91 -50.24 14.25 -31.60
C ALA A 91 -51.41 15.14 -31.16
N LEU A 92 -51.29 15.86 -30.04
CA LEU A 92 -52.32 16.79 -29.55
C LEU A 92 -52.36 18.10 -30.34
N THR A 93 -51.21 18.59 -30.84
CA THR A 93 -51.12 19.85 -31.59
C THR A 93 -51.24 19.70 -33.10
N ASN A 94 -51.45 18.48 -33.62
CA ASN A 94 -51.45 18.15 -35.06
C ASN A 94 -50.19 18.67 -35.81
N SER A 95 -49.05 18.72 -35.11
CA SER A 95 -47.77 19.10 -35.71
C SER A 95 -47.10 17.89 -36.37
N SER A 96 -46.03 18.11 -37.14
CA SER A 96 -45.31 17.01 -37.81
C SER A 96 -44.53 16.16 -36.81
N ILE A 97 -44.63 14.82 -36.95
CA ILE A 97 -43.86 13.84 -36.16
C ILE A 97 -42.35 13.97 -36.41
N GLU A 98 -41.94 14.47 -37.58
CA GLU A 98 -40.53 14.68 -37.92
C GLU A 98 -39.83 15.72 -37.03
N GLN A 99 -40.58 16.49 -36.24
CA GLN A 99 -40.01 17.41 -35.25
C GLN A 99 -39.53 16.71 -33.97
N VAL A 100 -39.85 15.43 -33.78
CA VAL A 100 -39.42 14.66 -32.61
C VAL A 100 -38.07 14.00 -32.88
N THR A 101 -37.09 14.32 -32.04
CA THR A 101 -35.79 13.66 -32.06
C THR A 101 -35.92 12.27 -31.42
N SER A 102 -35.61 11.21 -32.17
CA SER A 102 -35.58 9.84 -31.67
C SER A 102 -34.48 9.67 -30.61
N SER A 103 -34.75 8.90 -29.56
CA SER A 103 -33.73 8.57 -28.56
C SER A 103 -32.57 7.80 -29.19
N LEU A 104 -31.35 8.14 -28.77
CA LEU A 104 -30.12 7.45 -29.18
C LEU A 104 -29.86 6.16 -28.39
N LEU A 105 -30.63 5.93 -27.32
CA LEU A 105 -30.46 4.82 -26.39
C LEU A 105 -31.80 4.10 -26.19
N ASN A 106 -31.74 2.78 -26.09
CA ASN A 106 -32.88 1.89 -25.90
C ASN A 106 -32.54 0.78 -24.88
N ALA A 107 -33.49 -0.11 -24.59
CA ALA A 107 -33.32 -1.20 -23.63
C ALA A 107 -32.27 -2.25 -24.06
N GLU A 108 -31.91 -2.30 -25.34
CA GLU A 108 -30.94 -3.24 -25.92
C GLU A 108 -29.56 -2.59 -26.15
N SER A 109 -29.39 -1.34 -25.70
CA SER A 109 -28.12 -0.63 -25.85
C SER A 109 -26.99 -1.34 -25.10
N ALA A 110 -25.77 -1.20 -25.60
CA ALA A 110 -24.61 -1.87 -25.02
C ALA A 110 -24.38 -1.39 -23.57
N SER A 111 -23.78 -2.25 -22.74
CA SER A 111 -23.60 -1.97 -21.31
C SER A 111 -22.80 -0.70 -21.01
N ASN A 112 -21.96 -0.24 -21.94
CA ASN A 112 -21.15 0.96 -21.80
C ASN A 112 -21.75 2.19 -22.50
N SER A 113 -22.94 2.10 -23.11
CA SER A 113 -23.50 3.20 -23.91
C SER A 113 -23.82 4.46 -23.11
N THR A 114 -23.91 4.37 -21.78
CA THR A 114 -24.08 5.51 -20.87
C THR A 114 -22.82 5.92 -20.13
N ALA A 115 -21.73 5.15 -20.24
CA ALA A 115 -20.49 5.38 -19.52
C ALA A 115 -19.70 6.54 -20.15
N GLU A 116 -19.19 7.42 -19.31
CA GLU A 116 -18.36 8.55 -19.73
C GLU A 116 -16.87 8.22 -19.57
N PRO A 117 -15.97 8.89 -20.32
CA PRO A 117 -14.52 8.68 -20.18
C PRO A 117 -14.02 8.83 -18.73
N ALA A 118 -14.63 9.74 -17.96
CA ALA A 118 -14.29 9.95 -16.55
C ALA A 118 -14.56 8.70 -15.69
N ASP A 119 -15.64 7.95 -15.96
CA ASP A 119 -16.02 6.76 -15.19
C ASP A 119 -14.93 5.68 -15.25
N TYR A 120 -14.31 5.51 -16.41
CA TYR A 120 -13.18 4.59 -16.59
C TYR A 120 -11.94 5.02 -15.81
N TRP A 121 -11.62 6.32 -15.80
CA TRP A 121 -10.49 6.85 -15.03
C TRP A 121 -10.71 6.71 -13.52
N ILE A 122 -11.89 7.07 -13.03
CA ILE A 122 -12.24 7.01 -11.60
C ILE A 122 -12.17 5.56 -11.11
N ASN A 123 -12.90 4.66 -11.78
CA ASN A 123 -12.92 3.25 -11.38
C ASN A 123 -11.55 2.60 -11.57
N GLY A 124 -10.85 2.87 -12.69
CA GLY A 124 -9.52 2.33 -12.95
C GLY A 124 -8.51 2.71 -11.86
N LEU A 125 -8.48 4.00 -11.46
CA LEU A 125 -7.60 4.48 -10.39
C LEU A 125 -7.95 3.86 -9.03
N TRP A 126 -9.23 3.77 -8.69
CA TRP A 126 -9.65 3.22 -7.40
C TRP A 126 -9.53 1.70 -7.31
N PHE A 127 -9.83 0.94 -8.35
CA PHE A 127 -9.55 -0.51 -8.39
C PHE A 127 -8.05 -0.79 -8.29
N THR A 128 -7.22 -0.03 -9.00
CA THR A 128 -5.76 -0.18 -8.94
C THR A 128 -5.23 0.18 -7.55
N SER A 129 -5.73 1.28 -6.96
CA SER A 129 -5.44 1.65 -5.57
C SER A 129 -5.78 0.49 -4.62
N LEU A 130 -7.00 -0.05 -4.69
CA LEU A 130 -7.45 -1.16 -3.86
C LEU A 130 -6.55 -2.39 -4.02
N ALA A 131 -6.18 -2.74 -5.25
CA ALA A 131 -5.31 -3.87 -5.54
C ALA A 131 -3.92 -3.73 -4.90
N PHE A 132 -3.29 -2.55 -4.98
CA PHE A 132 -2.01 -2.29 -4.29
C PHE A 132 -2.15 -2.37 -2.77
N ASN A 133 -3.24 -1.85 -2.20
CA ASN A 133 -3.46 -1.89 -0.76
C ASN A 133 -3.66 -3.31 -0.23
N LEU A 134 -4.49 -4.11 -0.91
CA LEU A 134 -4.71 -5.52 -0.57
C LEU A 134 -3.44 -6.35 -0.76
N SER A 135 -2.67 -6.10 -1.81
CA SER A 135 -1.37 -6.75 -2.02
C SER A 135 -0.40 -6.41 -0.89
N THR A 136 -0.37 -5.15 -0.44
CA THR A 136 0.45 -4.71 0.70
C THR A 136 0.04 -5.44 1.98
N ALA A 137 -1.27 -5.56 2.24
CA ALA A 137 -1.78 -6.31 3.40
C ALA A 137 -1.39 -7.79 3.34
N LEU A 138 -1.50 -8.44 2.18
CA LEU A 138 -1.11 -9.83 1.99
C LEU A 138 0.38 -10.05 2.29
N ILE A 139 1.25 -9.19 1.74
CA ILE A 139 2.70 -9.28 1.98
C ILE A 139 3.01 -9.00 3.46
N ALA A 140 2.34 -8.04 4.09
CA ALA A 140 2.49 -7.75 5.52
C ALA A 140 2.16 -8.98 6.40
N VAL A 141 1.10 -9.73 6.06
CA VAL A 141 0.77 -10.98 6.75
C VAL A 141 1.85 -12.05 6.55
N LEU A 142 2.37 -12.21 5.33
CA LEU A 142 3.47 -13.15 5.06
C LEU A 142 4.73 -12.80 5.84
N VAL A 143 5.10 -11.51 5.88
CA VAL A 143 6.21 -11.00 6.68
C VAL A 143 6.02 -11.35 8.15
N LYS A 144 4.81 -11.18 8.70
CA LYS A 144 4.50 -11.54 10.09
C LYS A 144 4.76 -13.02 10.36
N GLN A 145 4.40 -13.89 9.41
CA GLN A 145 4.69 -15.33 9.51
C GLN A 145 6.20 -15.62 9.46
N TRP A 146 6.96 -14.93 8.61
CA TRP A 146 8.42 -15.09 8.54
C TRP A 146 9.12 -14.63 9.82
N ILE A 147 8.69 -13.50 10.39
CA ILE A 147 9.18 -12.99 11.68
C ILE A 147 8.88 -14.00 12.80
N GLN A 148 7.67 -14.56 12.83
CA GLN A 148 7.29 -15.60 13.79
C GLN A 148 8.16 -16.86 13.65
N ALA A 149 8.44 -17.30 12.42
CA ALA A 149 9.33 -18.42 12.16
C ALA A 149 10.78 -18.13 12.58
N TYR A 150 11.24 -16.88 12.42
CA TYR A 150 12.56 -16.44 12.84
C TYR A 150 12.76 -16.54 14.36
N VAL A 151 11.79 -16.02 15.14
CA VAL A 151 11.84 -16.03 16.61
C VAL A 151 11.41 -17.34 17.26
N ALA A 152 11.04 -18.34 16.45
CA ALA A 152 10.60 -19.64 16.96
C ALA A 152 11.63 -20.20 17.95
N PRO A 153 11.25 -20.52 19.20
CA PRO A 153 12.21 -20.85 20.23
C PRO A 153 13.11 -22.05 19.88
N THR A 154 14.41 -21.94 20.18
CA THR A 154 15.36 -23.05 20.04
C THR A 154 15.77 -23.53 21.42
N PHE A 155 14.96 -24.43 22.01
CA PHE A 155 15.14 -24.84 23.41
C PHE A 155 16.13 -26.00 23.62
N GLN A 156 16.69 -26.57 22.56
CA GLN A 156 17.53 -27.77 22.65
C GLN A 156 18.91 -27.53 22.04
N GLY A 157 19.96 -27.92 22.77
CA GLY A 157 21.35 -27.87 22.30
C GLY A 157 22.30 -27.09 23.21
N THR A 158 23.57 -27.09 22.82
CA THR A 158 24.62 -26.29 23.47
C THR A 158 24.50 -24.81 23.06
N PRO A 159 25.02 -23.86 23.85
CA PRO A 159 25.08 -22.44 23.47
C PRO A 159 25.62 -22.19 22.07
N LYS A 160 26.66 -22.96 21.67
CA LYS A 160 27.19 -22.93 20.29
C LYS A 160 26.16 -23.34 19.25
N ALA A 161 25.45 -24.45 19.45
CA ALA A 161 24.44 -24.92 18.51
C ALA A 161 23.29 -23.91 18.35
N GLN A 162 22.85 -23.31 19.47
CA GLN A 162 21.85 -22.23 19.45
C GLN A 162 22.36 -21.01 18.67
N ALA A 163 23.63 -20.64 18.88
CA ALA A 163 24.28 -19.55 18.16
C ALA A 163 24.36 -19.78 16.65
N GLU A 164 24.72 -20.99 16.24
CA GLU A 164 24.78 -21.40 14.83
C GLU A 164 23.39 -21.37 14.17
N VAL A 165 22.35 -21.88 14.84
CA VAL A 165 20.97 -21.84 14.34
C VAL A 165 20.47 -20.40 14.18
N ARG A 166 20.65 -19.54 15.19
CA ARG A 166 20.28 -18.12 15.10
C ARG A 166 21.02 -17.44 13.97
N HIS A 167 22.34 -17.66 13.86
CA HIS A 167 23.14 -17.05 12.81
C HIS A 167 22.69 -17.52 11.41
N PHE A 168 22.36 -18.80 11.25
CA PHE A 168 21.80 -19.32 10.01
C PHE A 168 20.48 -18.64 9.64
N ARG A 169 19.55 -18.49 10.60
CA ARG A 169 18.28 -17.80 10.39
C ARG A 169 18.48 -16.32 10.02
N TYR A 170 19.39 -15.63 10.71
CA TYR A 170 19.68 -14.22 10.45
C TYR A 170 20.28 -14.02 9.06
N ARG A 171 21.27 -14.84 8.69
CA ARG A 171 21.82 -14.83 7.33
C ARG A 171 20.79 -15.17 6.26
N GLY A 172 19.84 -16.06 6.57
CA GLY A 172 18.70 -16.33 5.70
C GLY A 172 17.83 -15.07 5.52
N LEU A 173 17.48 -14.40 6.61
CA LEU A 173 16.68 -13.17 6.60
C LEU A 173 17.34 -12.07 5.75
N GLU A 174 18.66 -11.90 5.86
CA GLU A 174 19.44 -10.97 5.03
C GLU A 174 19.54 -11.42 3.57
N ALA A 175 19.89 -12.69 3.30
CA ALA A 175 20.07 -13.21 1.95
C ALA A 175 18.79 -13.14 1.11
N TRP A 176 17.63 -13.31 1.75
CA TRP A 176 16.31 -13.20 1.13
C TRP A 176 15.72 -11.78 1.21
N HIS A 177 16.51 -10.80 1.66
CA HIS A 177 16.15 -9.38 1.63
C HIS A 177 14.83 -9.06 2.35
N VAL A 178 14.47 -9.81 3.40
CA VAL A 178 13.24 -9.56 4.18
C VAL A 178 13.17 -8.12 4.71
N PRO A 179 14.25 -7.50 5.23
CA PRO A 179 14.20 -6.09 5.66
C PRO A 179 13.87 -5.13 4.51
N VAL A 180 14.29 -5.45 3.28
CA VAL A 180 13.95 -4.66 2.08
C VAL A 180 12.46 -4.76 1.79
N ILE A 181 11.91 -5.97 1.82
CA ILE A 181 10.47 -6.21 1.61
C ILE A 181 9.66 -5.40 2.62
N ILE A 182 10.02 -5.46 3.90
CA ILE A 182 9.36 -4.68 4.97
C ILE A 182 9.46 -3.18 4.71
N GLY A 183 10.63 -2.71 4.31
CA GLY A 183 10.86 -1.30 3.97
C GLY A 183 10.07 -0.81 2.75
N LEU A 184 9.66 -1.71 1.85
CA LEU A 184 8.85 -1.38 0.67
C LEU A 184 7.34 -1.37 0.95
N LEU A 185 6.87 -2.03 2.02
CA LEU A 185 5.45 -2.07 2.35
C LEU A 185 4.81 -0.66 2.49
N PRO A 186 5.40 0.30 3.24
CA PRO A 186 4.85 1.65 3.30
C PRO A 186 4.81 2.35 1.93
N THR A 187 5.73 2.02 1.04
CA THR A 187 5.83 2.67 -0.28
C THR A 187 4.70 2.24 -1.21
N LEU A 188 4.33 0.95 -1.18
CA LEU A 188 3.18 0.42 -1.90
C LEU A 188 1.86 1.01 -1.36
N LEU A 189 1.78 1.17 -0.04
CA LEU A 189 0.64 1.79 0.64
C LEU A 189 0.49 3.27 0.25
N HIS A 190 1.58 4.03 0.22
CA HIS A 190 1.55 5.43 -0.25
C HIS A 190 1.20 5.52 -1.74
N LEU A 191 1.73 4.63 -2.59
CA LEU A 191 1.36 4.58 -4.01
C LEU A 191 -0.15 4.38 -4.18
N SER A 192 -0.72 3.46 -3.41
CA SER A 192 -2.16 3.24 -3.35
C SER A 192 -2.93 4.51 -2.95
N LEU A 193 -2.49 5.21 -1.90
CA LEU A 193 -3.09 6.49 -1.50
C LEU A 193 -3.04 7.57 -2.59
N PHE A 194 -1.91 7.70 -3.30
CA PHE A 194 -1.80 8.68 -4.38
C PHE A 194 -2.73 8.36 -5.55
N LEU A 195 -2.85 7.08 -5.92
CA LEU A 195 -3.82 6.64 -6.94
C LEU A 195 -5.25 6.94 -6.50
N PHE A 196 -5.58 6.71 -5.23
CA PHE A 196 -6.88 7.04 -4.67
C PHE A 196 -7.20 8.53 -4.74
N PHE A 197 -6.28 9.39 -4.29
CA PHE A 197 -6.48 10.82 -4.34
C PHE A 197 -6.59 11.35 -5.76
N ALA A 198 -5.82 10.80 -6.70
CA ALA A 198 -5.97 11.13 -8.12
C ALA A 198 -7.39 10.80 -8.60
N GLY A 199 -7.89 9.59 -8.29
CA GLY A 199 -9.26 9.20 -8.63
C GLY A 199 -10.31 10.08 -7.94
N LEU A 200 -10.07 10.48 -6.70
CA LEU A 200 -10.95 11.36 -5.93
C LEU A 200 -11.05 12.75 -6.57
N VAL A 201 -9.94 13.33 -7.03
CA VAL A 201 -9.96 14.62 -7.73
C VAL A 201 -10.74 14.51 -9.04
N VAL A 202 -10.51 13.46 -9.84
CA VAL A 202 -11.25 13.24 -11.09
C VAL A 202 -12.75 13.08 -10.83
N PHE A 203 -13.13 12.32 -9.80
CA PHE A 203 -14.52 12.16 -9.38
C PHE A 203 -15.15 13.48 -8.91
N LEU A 204 -14.44 14.28 -8.14
CA LEU A 204 -14.99 15.56 -7.67
C LEU A 204 -15.17 16.56 -8.82
N VAL A 205 -14.34 16.52 -9.86
CA VAL A 205 -14.51 17.37 -11.05
C VAL A 205 -15.84 17.08 -11.76
N THR A 206 -16.32 15.84 -11.75
CA THR A 206 -17.63 15.50 -12.36
C THR A 206 -18.82 15.95 -11.51
N LEU A 207 -18.62 16.20 -10.20
CA LEU A 207 -19.67 16.64 -9.28
C LEU A 207 -19.68 18.16 -9.10
N ASP A 208 -18.58 18.75 -8.67
CA ASP A 208 -18.44 20.18 -8.43
C ASP A 208 -16.97 20.61 -8.49
N ILE A 209 -16.69 21.56 -9.38
CA ILE A 209 -15.32 22.04 -9.63
C ILE A 209 -14.71 22.75 -8.41
N THR A 210 -15.53 23.40 -7.59
CA THR A 210 -15.07 24.15 -6.41
C THR A 210 -14.54 23.18 -5.36
N ILE A 211 -15.31 22.14 -5.05
CA ILE A 211 -14.91 21.07 -4.11
C ILE A 211 -13.67 20.35 -4.64
N ALA A 212 -13.64 20.06 -5.95
CA ALA A 212 -12.49 19.41 -6.59
C ALA A 212 -11.20 20.21 -6.42
N VAL A 213 -11.24 21.53 -6.66
CA VAL A 213 -10.08 22.42 -6.51
C VAL A 213 -9.58 22.43 -5.07
N VAL A 214 -10.48 22.54 -4.09
CA VAL A 214 -10.10 22.53 -2.66
C VAL A 214 -9.39 21.23 -2.29
N VAL A 215 -9.95 20.08 -2.67
CA VAL A 215 -9.34 18.76 -2.38
C VAL A 215 -8.03 18.57 -3.15
N ALA A 216 -7.93 19.04 -4.39
CA ALA A 216 -6.71 18.96 -5.19
C ALA A 216 -5.58 19.79 -4.57
N VAL A 217 -5.85 20.98 -4.04
CA VAL A 217 -4.85 21.82 -3.35
C VAL A 217 -4.33 21.11 -2.11
N ILE A 218 -5.23 20.59 -1.25
CA ILE A 218 -4.84 19.87 -0.03
C ILE A 218 -3.97 18.65 -0.37
N THR A 219 -4.40 17.86 -1.36
CA THR A 219 -3.67 16.69 -1.85
C THR A 219 -2.30 17.07 -2.41
N SER A 220 -2.22 18.15 -3.18
CA SER A 220 -0.96 18.61 -3.79
C SER A 220 0.04 19.06 -2.74
N ILE A 221 -0.40 19.79 -1.71
CA ILE A 221 0.45 20.21 -0.59
C ILE A 221 1.02 18.98 0.13
N ALA A 222 0.18 17.98 0.44
CA ALA A 222 0.61 16.74 1.08
C ALA A 222 1.60 15.96 0.20
N CYS A 223 1.36 15.86 -1.10
CA CYS A 223 2.24 15.19 -2.05
C CYS A 223 3.61 15.89 -2.15
N ILE A 224 3.62 17.22 -2.25
CA ILE A 224 4.85 18.01 -2.26
C ILE A 224 5.63 17.80 -0.95
N ALA A 225 4.98 17.87 0.20
CA ALA A 225 5.61 17.62 1.49
C ALA A 225 6.21 16.20 1.57
N TYR A 226 5.49 15.19 1.07
CA TYR A 226 5.97 13.81 1.00
C TYR A 226 7.20 13.66 0.10
N ILE A 227 7.19 14.26 -1.09
CA ILE A 227 8.32 14.22 -2.03
C ILE A 227 9.53 14.91 -1.40
N ILE A 228 9.35 16.09 -0.79
CA ILE A 228 10.42 16.80 -0.08
C ILE A 228 10.99 15.91 1.03
N ALA A 229 10.15 15.31 1.87
CA ALA A 229 10.60 14.45 2.96
C ALA A 229 11.42 13.23 2.47
N ASN A 230 11.10 12.68 1.29
CA ASN A 230 11.83 11.55 0.72
C ASN A 230 13.13 11.96 -0.03
N LEU A 231 13.17 13.15 -0.61
CA LEU A 231 14.34 13.65 -1.35
C LEU A 231 15.37 14.34 -0.45
N LEU A 232 14.94 14.95 0.66
CA LEU A 232 15.80 15.69 1.58
C LEU A 232 17.00 14.88 2.12
N PRO A 233 16.86 13.58 2.46
CA PRO A 233 18.00 12.75 2.89
C PRO A 233 19.03 12.47 1.78
N LEU A 234 18.65 12.58 0.50
CA LEU A 234 19.58 12.40 -0.62
C LEU A 234 20.49 13.63 -0.80
N ALA A 235 20.00 14.82 -0.44
CA ALA A 235 20.77 16.06 -0.50
C ALA A 235 21.59 16.30 0.77
N PHE A 236 21.08 15.91 1.94
CA PHE A 236 21.72 16.15 3.23
C PHE A 236 21.86 14.85 4.03
N ALA A 237 23.10 14.34 4.14
CA ALA A 237 23.41 13.09 4.84
C ALA A 237 23.04 13.07 6.35
N GLY A 238 22.96 14.26 6.97
CA GLY A 238 22.56 14.46 8.36
C GLY A 238 21.05 14.62 8.60
N CYS A 239 20.22 14.47 7.55
CA CYS A 239 18.77 14.63 7.68
C CYS A 239 18.13 13.44 8.43
N PRO A 240 17.27 13.68 9.44
CA PRO A 240 16.61 12.63 10.20
C PRO A 240 15.48 11.90 9.44
N HIS A 241 15.02 12.43 8.29
CA HIS A 241 13.89 11.90 7.51
C HIS A 241 14.24 10.65 6.68
N ARG A 242 15.01 9.70 7.22
CA ARG A 242 15.42 8.52 6.46
C ARG A 242 14.23 7.61 6.19
N THR A 243 13.84 7.52 4.93
CA THR A 243 12.93 6.48 4.44
C THR A 243 13.72 5.30 3.89
N PRO A 244 13.14 4.08 3.87
CA PRO A 244 13.78 2.91 3.27
C PRO A 244 14.23 3.21 1.83
N LEU A 245 13.36 3.84 1.04
CA LEU A 245 13.65 4.33 -0.32
C LEU A 245 14.88 5.23 -0.38
N SER A 246 14.96 6.24 0.49
CA SER A 246 16.11 7.16 0.53
C SER A 246 17.42 6.46 0.88
N THR A 247 17.36 5.43 1.73
CA THR A 247 18.53 4.65 2.14
C THR A 247 19.05 3.80 0.98
N TYR A 248 18.16 3.07 0.29
CA TYR A 248 18.56 2.30 -0.90
C TYR A 248 19.04 3.20 -2.04
N ALA A 249 18.32 4.30 -2.33
CA ALA A 249 18.71 5.25 -3.35
C ALA A 249 20.08 5.89 -3.06
N PHE A 250 20.36 6.23 -1.80
CA PHE A 250 21.66 6.73 -1.38
C PHE A 250 22.78 5.70 -1.64
N PHE A 251 22.57 4.44 -1.25
CA PHE A 251 23.53 3.35 -1.49
C PHE A 251 23.80 3.14 -2.98
N VAL A 252 22.77 3.10 -3.82
CA VAL A 252 22.91 2.94 -5.27
C VAL A 252 23.65 4.14 -5.89
N LEU A 253 23.25 5.37 -5.56
CA LEU A 253 23.87 6.58 -6.11
C LEU A 253 25.35 6.73 -5.73
N HIS A 254 25.74 6.27 -4.53
CA HIS A 254 27.14 6.31 -4.09
C HIS A 254 27.95 5.08 -4.54
N ALA A 255 27.31 3.94 -4.79
CA ALA A 255 27.97 2.77 -5.37
C ALA A 255 28.39 3.01 -6.83
N TYR A 256 27.62 3.77 -7.60
CA TYR A 256 27.95 4.16 -8.98
C TYR A 256 28.98 5.31 -9.09
N LYS A 257 29.32 5.97 -7.98
CA LYS A 257 30.33 7.04 -7.92
C LYS A 257 31.75 6.55 -7.57
N LYS A 258 31.95 5.24 -7.43
CA LYS A 258 33.26 4.58 -7.30
C LYS A 258 33.58 3.80 -8.57
#